data_AF-A0A183DF85-F1
#
_entry.id   AF-A0A183DF85-F1
#
_cell.length_a   1.000
_cell.length_b   1.000
_cell.length_c   1.000
_cell.angle_alpha   90.00
_cell.angle_beta   90.00
_cell.angle_gamma   90.00
#
_symmetry.space_group_name_H-M   'P 1'
#
loop_
_entity.id
_entity.type
_entity.pdbx_description
1 polymer ?
#
loop_
_entity_poly.entity_id
_entity_poly.type
_entity_poly.pdbx_seq_one_letter_code
_entity_poly.pdbx_strand_id
1 'polypeptide(L)'
;MQIEELFEESELSSETARFIIEGSAYYDIEDDSGKWLRILCEYGDLLILPAGRLHRFTTTPKVTAFLFLLVPKPVIQCKCSHQKPKIRFF
;
A
#
# COMPACT_ATOMS: atom_id res chain seq x y z
N MET A 1 -19.63 -9.04 -6.94
CA MET A 1 -18.88 -8.59 -5.76
C MET A 1 -17.81 -9.64 -5.54
N GLN A 2 -16.55 -9.32 -5.76
CA GLN A 2 -15.46 -10.27 -5.66
C GLN A 2 -14.44 -9.66 -4.70
N ILE A 3 -14.38 -10.18 -3.48
CA ILE A 3 -13.47 -9.76 -2.39
C ILE A 3 -12.36 -10.83 -2.28
N GLU A 4 -11.94 -11.41 -3.40
CA GLU A 4 -11.34 -12.75 -3.35
C GLU A 4 -9.82 -12.75 -3.41
N GLU A 5 -9.15 -11.70 -3.89
CA GLU A 5 -7.77 -11.96 -4.34
C GLU A 5 -6.68 -11.88 -3.26
N LEU A 6 -6.80 -11.17 -2.12
CA LEU A 6 -5.57 -10.68 -1.44
C LEU A 6 -5.55 -10.78 0.11
N PHE A 7 -6.30 -11.74 0.68
CA PHE A 7 -6.18 -12.08 2.11
C PHE A 7 -5.01 -13.04 2.44
N GLU A 8 -4.21 -13.42 1.44
CA GLU A 8 -3.02 -14.22 1.63
C GLU A 8 -1.86 -13.38 2.18
N GLU A 9 -1.24 -13.88 3.25
CA GLU A 9 -0.05 -13.28 3.84
C GLU A 9 1.10 -13.36 2.85
N SER A 10 1.72 -12.23 2.56
CA SER A 10 2.84 -12.12 1.63
C SER A 10 3.99 -11.35 2.25
N GLU A 11 5.21 -11.69 1.85
CA GLU A 11 6.42 -10.95 2.17
C GLU A 11 7.02 -10.40 0.89
N LEU A 12 7.47 -9.15 0.92
CA LEU A 12 8.18 -8.54 -0.21
C LEU A 12 9.68 -8.57 0.06
N SER A 13 10.43 -9.04 -0.94
CA SER A 13 11.91 -9.04 -0.91
C SER A 13 12.52 -7.64 -1.11
N SER A 14 11.71 -6.65 -1.45
CA SER A 14 12.11 -5.25 -1.65
C SER A 14 11.00 -4.31 -1.22
N GLU A 15 11.35 -3.07 -0.89
CA GLU A 15 10.36 -2.06 -0.51
C GLU A 15 9.44 -1.76 -1.69
N THR A 16 8.16 -1.54 -1.39
CA THR A 16 7.19 -1.16 -2.42
C THR A 16 6.38 0.03 -1.98
N ALA A 17 6.03 0.89 -2.94
CA ALA A 17 5.09 1.98 -2.72
C ALA A 17 3.78 1.69 -3.45
N ARG A 18 2.66 1.98 -2.79
CA ARG A 18 1.30 1.86 -3.32
C ARG A 18 0.64 3.24 -3.30
N PHE A 19 0.23 3.71 -4.47
CA PHE A 19 -0.51 4.97 -4.59
C PHE A 19 -1.96 4.69 -4.98
N ILE A 20 -2.91 5.11 -4.13
CA ILE A 20 -4.33 4.88 -4.37
C ILE A 20 -4.87 5.97 -5.32
N ILE A 21 -5.31 5.54 -6.50
CA ILE A 21 -5.86 6.44 -7.53
C ILE A 21 -7.37 6.31 -7.71
N GLU A 22 -7.99 5.31 -7.09
CA GLU A 22 -9.43 5.15 -7.02
C GLU A 22 -9.79 4.25 -5.84
N GLY A 23 -10.85 4.60 -5.12
CA GLY A 23 -11.39 3.79 -4.04
C GLY A 23 -10.60 3.80 -2.74
N SER A 24 -10.77 2.73 -1.97
CA SER A 24 -10.15 2.57 -0.64
C SER A 24 -9.70 1.13 -0.37
N ALA A 25 -8.58 0.96 0.31
CA ALA A 25 -8.01 -0.33 0.65
C ALA A 25 -7.59 -0.37 2.13
N TYR A 26 -7.73 -1.55 2.75
CA TYR A 26 -7.14 -1.85 4.04
C TYR A 26 -5.84 -2.62 3.84
N TYR A 27 -4.76 -2.17 4.48
CA TYR A 27 -3.50 -2.89 4.57
C TYR A 27 -3.29 -3.30 6.02
N ASP A 28 -3.05 -4.59 6.25
CA ASP A 28 -2.62 -5.09 7.55
C ASP A 28 -1.12 -5.40 7.45
N ILE A 29 -0.33 -4.83 8.35
CA ILE A 29 1.13 -5.00 8.42
C ILE A 29 1.48 -5.53 9.80
N GLU A 30 2.34 -6.54 9.87
CA GLU A 30 2.85 -7.06 11.13
C GLU A 30 4.00 -6.21 11.68
N ASP A 31 3.90 -5.84 12.96
CA ASP A 31 4.94 -5.12 13.71
C ASP A 31 5.99 -6.08 14.31
N ASP A 32 7.04 -5.53 14.92
CA ASP A 32 8.14 -6.31 15.53
C ASP A 32 7.69 -7.24 16.67
N SER A 33 6.49 -7.00 17.22
CA SER A 33 5.90 -7.80 18.30
C SER A 33 4.93 -8.87 17.80
N GLY A 34 4.83 -9.05 16.48
CA GLY A 34 3.88 -9.98 15.85
C GLY A 34 2.43 -9.49 15.92
N LYS A 35 2.21 -8.20 16.14
CA LYS A 35 0.86 -7.60 16.16
C LYS A 35 0.56 -6.95 14.82
N TRP A 36 -0.71 -6.98 14.44
CA TRP A 36 -1.18 -6.43 13.19
C TRP A 36 -1.66 -4.98 13.35
N LEU A 37 -1.08 -4.09 12.55
CA LEU A 37 -1.55 -2.72 12.36
C LEU A 37 -2.39 -2.63 11.09
N ARG A 38 -3.65 -2.20 11.22
CA ARG A 38 -4.56 -1.98 10.08
C ARG A 38 -4.54 -0.52 9.64
N ILE A 39 -4.34 -0.28 8.35
CA ILE A 39 -4.28 1.04 7.73
C ILE A 39 -5.33 1.14 6.63
N LEU A 40 -6.24 2.09 6.79
CA LEU A 40 -7.12 2.52 5.69
C LEU A 40 -6.36 3.51 4.80
N CYS A 41 -6.24 3.17 3.52
CA CYS A 41 -5.75 4.06 2.47
C CYS A 41 -6.90 4.42 1.55
N GLU A 42 -7.02 5.71 1.24
CA GLU A 42 -8.03 6.25 0.34
C GLU A 42 -7.37 7.01 -0.82
N TYR A 43 -8.17 7.49 -1.77
CA TYR A 43 -7.67 8.28 -2.90
C TYR A 43 -6.64 9.34 -2.49
N GLY A 44 -5.48 9.30 -3.13
CA GLY A 44 -4.38 10.23 -2.88
C GLY A 44 -3.43 9.82 -1.75
N ASP A 45 -3.69 8.71 -1.04
CA ASP A 45 -2.74 8.19 -0.07
C ASP A 45 -1.59 7.43 -0.77
N LEU A 46 -0.37 7.62 -0.25
CA LEU A 46 0.82 6.87 -0.61
C LEU A 46 1.25 6.02 0.60
N LEU A 47 1.20 4.70 0.42
CA LEU A 47 1.65 3.72 1.39
C LEU A 47 3.02 3.21 0.99
N ILE A 48 4.00 3.25 1.89
CA ILE A 48 5.31 2.62 1.68
C ILE A 48 5.40 1.38 2.58
N LEU A 49 5.54 0.22 1.96
CA LEU A 49 5.67 -1.08 2.63
C LEU A 49 7.16 -1.47 2.70
N PRO A 50 7.72 -1.66 3.90
CA PRO A 50 9.10 -2.12 4.05
C PRO A 50 9.28 -3.58 3.57
N ALA A 51 10.49 -3.90 3.11
CA ALA A 51 10.87 -5.27 2.79
C ALA A 51 10.90 -6.15 4.06
N GLY A 52 10.68 -7.46 3.90
CA GLY A 52 10.81 -8.42 5.00
C GLY A 52 9.72 -8.34 6.06
N ARG A 53 8.58 -7.70 5.77
CA ARG A 53 7.40 -7.68 6.64
C ARG A 53 6.26 -8.47 6.03
N LEU A 54 5.61 -9.28 6.86
CA LEU A 54 4.33 -9.90 6.52
C LEU A 54 3.28 -8.81 6.39
N HIS A 55 2.58 -8.84 5.27
CA HIS A 55 1.46 -7.95 5.01
C HIS A 55 0.38 -8.71 4.24
N ARG A 56 -0.85 -8.25 4.40
CA ARG A 56 -2.02 -8.67 3.62
C ARG A 56 -2.85 -7.44 3.32
N PHE A 57 -3.73 -7.52 2.33
CA PHE A 57 -4.56 -6.36 2.01
C PHE A 57 -5.94 -6.73 1.50
N THR A 58 -6.91 -5.90 1.84
CA THR A 58 -8.29 -6.08 1.42
C THR A 58 -8.73 -4.85 0.67
N THR A 59 -9.18 -5.03 -0.56
CA THR A 59 -9.71 -3.96 -1.39
C THR A 59 -11.21 -3.83 -1.20
N THR A 60 -11.72 -2.60 -1.22
CA THR A 60 -13.15 -2.37 -1.45
C THR A 60 -13.50 -2.69 -2.92
N PRO A 61 -14.81 -2.79 -3.31
CA PRO A 61 -15.22 -3.26 -4.64
C PRO A 61 -14.68 -2.49 -5.85
N LYS A 62 -14.12 -1.30 -5.63
CA LYS A 62 -13.39 -0.53 -6.64
C LYS A 62 -12.12 -0.02 -5.98
N VAL A 63 -10.98 -0.63 -6.26
CA VAL A 63 -9.67 -0.07 -5.94
C VAL A 63 -8.82 -0.14 -7.17
N THR A 64 -8.23 1.00 -7.51
CA THR A 64 -7.14 1.06 -8.47
C THR A 64 -5.94 1.62 -7.72
N ALA A 65 -4.86 0.83 -7.63
CA ALA A 65 -3.61 1.24 -6.99
C ALA A 65 -2.44 1.01 -7.94
N PHE A 66 -1.56 1.99 -8.07
CA PHE A 66 -0.31 1.83 -8.80
C PHE A 66 0.78 1.29 -7.86
N LEU A 67 1.42 0.18 -8.27
CA LEU A 67 2.58 -0.39 -7.61
C LEU A 67 3.85 0.22 -8.18
N PHE A 68 4.67 0.77 -7.29
CA PHE A 68 6.04 1.14 -7.59
C PHE A 68 6.98 0.20 -6.84
N LEU A 69 7.74 -0.61 -7.58
CA LEU A 69 8.89 -1.34 -7.04
C LEU A 69 9.98 -0.30 -6.81
N LEU A 70 10.34 -0.05 -5.55
CA LEU A 70 11.41 0.88 -5.21
C LEU A 70 12.75 0.19 -5.48
N VAL A 71 13.20 0.23 -6.73
CA VAL A 71 14.60 -0.03 -7.09
C VAL A 71 15.46 1.15 -6.61
N PRO A 72 16.76 0.97 -6.30
CA PRO A 72 17.61 1.96 -5.62
C PRO A 72 17.95 3.24 -6.42
N LYS A 73 17.13 3.61 -7.41
CA LYS A 73 17.15 4.94 -8.04
C LYS A 73 15.84 5.66 -7.71
N PRO A 74 15.90 6.89 -7.18
CA PRO A 74 14.72 7.63 -6.81
C PRO A 74 13.98 8.03 -8.08
N VAL A 75 12.91 7.31 -8.41
CA VAL A 75 11.95 7.78 -9.40
C VAL A 75 10.62 7.84 -8.68
N ILE A 76 10.09 9.05 -8.53
CA ILE A 76 8.79 9.48 -9.05
C ILE A 76 8.38 10.79 -8.36
N GLN A 77 8.44 11.88 -9.12
CA GLN A 77 7.56 13.02 -8.91
C GLN A 77 6.17 12.65 -9.42
N CYS A 78 5.23 12.32 -8.53
CA CYS A 78 3.82 12.35 -8.87
C CYS A 78 3.36 13.83 -8.85
N LYS A 79 3.30 14.49 -10.01
CA LYS A 79 2.55 15.75 -10.14
C LYS A 79 1.07 15.43 -10.36
N CYS A 80 0.38 15.01 -9.31
CA CYS A 80 -1.08 14.99 -9.33
C CYS A 80 -1.60 16.41 -9.07
N SER A 81 -2.39 16.97 -10.00
CA SER A 81 -2.80 18.38 -10.02
C SER A 81 -3.78 18.79 -8.90
N HIS A 82 -4.27 17.88 -8.06
CA HIS A 82 -5.44 18.18 -7.21
C HIS A 82 -5.31 17.93 -5.71
N GLN A 83 -4.22 17.37 -5.19
CA GLN A 83 -3.87 17.40 -3.76
C GLN A 83 -2.50 16.73 -3.57
N LYS A 84 -1.69 17.21 -2.64
CA LYS A 84 -0.43 16.53 -2.28
C LYS A 84 -0.76 15.20 -1.60
N PRO A 85 -0.06 14.10 -1.93
CA PRO A 85 -0.36 12.81 -1.33
C PRO A 85 -0.09 12.83 0.18
N LYS A 86 -0.94 12.16 0.95
CA LYS A 86 -0.65 11.86 2.36
C LYS A 86 0.23 10.62 2.39
N ILE A 87 1.44 10.77 2.90
CA ILE A 87 2.42 9.68 2.93
C ILE A 87 2.35 9.02 4.32
N ARG A 88 2.22 7.70 4.35
CA ARG A 88 2.26 6.90 5.57
C ARG A 88 3.46 5.95 5.54
N PHE A 89 4.26 6.00 6.62
CA PHE A 89 5.38 5.12 6.91
C PHE A 89 5.04 4.25 8.12
N PHE A 90 5.58 3.04 8.17
CA PHE A 90 5.39 2.06 9.26
C PHE A 90 6.73 1.57 9.75
#